data_AF-A0A950XMD5-F1
#
_entry.id   AF-A0A950XMD5-F1
#
_cell.length_a   1.000
_cell.length_b   1.000
_cell.length_c   1.000
_cell.angle_alpha   90.00
_cell.angle_beta   90.00
_cell.angle_gamma   90.00
#
_symmetry.space_group_name_H-M   'P 1'
#
loop_
_entity.id
_entity.type
_entity.pdbx_description
1 polymer ?
#
loop_
_entity_poly.entity_id
_entity_poly.type
_entity_poly.pdbx_seq_one_letter_code
_entity_poly.pdbx_strand_id
1 'polypeptide(L)' 'QHNVYIPWSITVTPISQSDVGSVEASSLFHLSRLNCSITTSDGTVLSSNANNMPQTSC' A
#
# COMPACT_ATOMS: atom_id res chain seq x y z
N GLN A 1 -18.54 0.32 -20.06
CA GLN A 1 -17.19 0.54 -19.52
C GLN A 1 -17.07 -0.27 -18.24
N HIS A 2 -16.08 -1.16 -18.15
CA HIS A 2 -15.93 -2.06 -17.00
C HIS A 2 -14.84 -1.49 -16.10
N ASN A 3 -15.18 -1.12 -14.87
CA ASN A 3 -14.19 -0.72 -13.86
C ASN A 3 -13.33 -1.94 -13.54
N VAL A 4 -12.18 -2.06 -14.17
CA VAL A 4 -11.24 -3.15 -13.89
C VAL A 4 -10.55 -2.80 -12.56
N TYR A 5 -10.88 -3.57 -11.53
CA TYR A 5 -10.08 -3.65 -10.33
C TYR A 5 -8.78 -4.37 -10.70
N ILE A 6 -7.67 -3.64 -10.74
CA ILE A 6 -6.34 -4.23 -10.96
C ILE A 6 -5.67 -4.31 -9.59
N PRO A 7 -5.71 -5.47 -8.91
CA PRO A 7 -4.90 -5.66 -7.71
C PRO A 7 -3.44 -5.76 -8.15
N TRP A 8 -2.62 -4.82 -7.72
CA TRP A 8 -1.17 -4.91 -7.80
C TRP A 8 -0.62 -5.15 -6.39
N SER A 9 0.46 -5.91 -6.29
CA SER A 9 1.17 -6.15 -5.04
C SER A 9 2.63 -5.79 -5.23
N ILE A 10 3.17 -4.96 -4.36
CA ILE A 10 4.60 -4.66 -4.28
C ILE A 10 5.12 -5.29 -3.00
N THR A 11 6.05 -6.22 -3.14
CA THR A 11 6.80 -6.77 -1.99
C THR A 11 8.13 -6.02 -1.90
N VAL A 12 8.32 -5.27 -0.82
CA VAL A 12 9.58 -4.56 -0.54
C VAL A 12 10.32 -5.28 0.57
N THR A 13 11.52 -5.76 0.28
CA THR A 13 12.40 -6.38 1.28
C THR A 13 13.51 -5.38 1.60
N PRO A 14 13.47 -4.68 2.74
CA PRO A 14 14.52 -3.72 3.09
C PRO A 14 15.84 -4.46 3.36
N ILE A 15 16.98 -3.84 2.99
CA ILE A 15 18.33 -4.40 3.15
C ILE A 15 18.81 -4.28 4.61
N SER A 16 18.13 -3.50 5.45
CA SER A 16 18.40 -3.31 6.88
C SER A 16 17.10 -3.15 7.68
N GLN A 17 17.14 -3.34 9.01
CA GLN A 17 16.04 -3.05 9.96
C GLN A 17 15.66 -1.55 10.04
N SER A 18 16.14 -0.74 9.10
CA SER A 18 16.00 0.70 9.15
C SER A 18 14.57 1.09 8.85
N ASP A 19 14.01 1.87 9.77
CA ASP A 19 12.83 2.73 9.67
C ASP A 19 12.03 2.53 8.38
N VAL A 20 10.91 1.82 8.52
CA VAL A 20 9.91 1.73 7.46
C VAL A 20 9.57 3.15 7.00
N GLY A 21 10.04 3.50 5.81
CA GLY A 21 9.72 4.78 5.17
C GLY A 21 8.25 4.83 4.76
N SER A 22 7.79 6.00 4.31
CA SER A 22 6.43 6.17 3.80
C SER A 22 6.26 5.50 2.43
N VAL A 23 5.37 4.52 2.34
CA VAL A 23 4.82 3.95 1.10
C VAL A 23 3.56 4.71 0.66
N GLU A 24 3.71 5.50 -0.40
CA GLU A 24 2.61 6.23 -1.01
C GLU A 24 2.11 5.53 -2.28
N ALA A 25 0.79 5.50 -2.46
CA ALA A 25 0.15 4.95 -3.64
C ALA A 25 -1.03 5.82 -4.09
N SER A 26 -1.18 6.02 -5.40
CA SER A 26 -2.24 6.83 -6.00
C SER A 26 -2.86 6.14 -7.22
N SER A 27 -4.17 6.27 -7.36
CA SER A 27 -4.93 5.80 -8.52
C SER A 27 -5.06 6.94 -9.54
N LEU A 28 -4.50 6.76 -10.73
CA LEU A 28 -4.44 7.80 -11.77
C LEU A 28 -5.81 8.38 -12.17
N PHE A 29 -6.85 7.55 -12.16
CA PHE A 29 -8.21 7.96 -12.52
C PHE A 29 -9.17 8.06 -11.32
N HIS A 30 -8.65 7.92 -10.10
CA HIS A 30 -9.43 7.87 -8.86
C HIS A 30 -10.56 6.82 -8.84
N LEU A 31 -10.54 5.85 -9.74
CA LEU A 31 -11.55 4.78 -9.85
C LEU A 31 -11.31 3.64 -8.87
N SER A 32 -10.05 3.44 -8.47
CA SER A 32 -9.67 2.42 -7.49
C SER A 32 -9.53 3.05 -6.12
N ARG A 33 -10.12 2.40 -5.12
CA ARG A 33 -9.91 2.71 -3.71
C ARG A 33 -8.73 1.90 -3.23
N LEU A 34 -7.72 2.58 -2.68
CA LEU A 34 -6.48 1.97 -2.25
C LEU A 34 -6.50 1.84 -0.73
N ASN A 35 -6.01 0.70 -0.24
CA ASN A 35 -5.64 0.48 1.14
C ASN A 35 -4.18 0.03 1.14
N CYS A 36 -3.49 0.32 2.22
CA CYS A 36 -2.08 0.04 2.34
C CYS A 36 -1.77 -0.64 3.69
N SER A 37 -0.81 -1.58 3.68
CA SER A 37 -0.31 -2.24 4.88
C SER A 37 1.15 -2.60 4.69
N ILE A 38 1.96 -2.31 5.71
CA ILE A 38 3.37 -2.69 5.79
C ILE A 38 3.49 -3.74 6.86
N THR A 39 3.87 -4.95 6.43
CA THR A 39 4.10 -6.10 7.29
C THR A 39 5.56 -6.50 7.18
N THR A 40 6.22 -6.66 8.32
CA THR A 40 7.57 -7.22 8.41
C THR A 40 7.57 -8.71 8.08
N SER A 41 8.75 -9.27 7.83
CA SER A 41 8.92 -10.71 7.59
C SER A 41 8.49 -11.60 8.77
N ASP A 42 8.44 -11.06 9.99
CA ASP A 42 7.97 -11.76 11.19
C ASP A 42 6.44 -11.68 11.38
N GLY A 43 5.72 -10.99 10.47
CA GLY A 43 4.26 -10.89 10.48
C GLY A 43 3.70 -9.72 11.30
N THR A 44 4.55 -8.86 11.87
CA THR A 44 4.07 -7.66 12.56
C THR A 44 3.67 -6.56 11.57
N VAL A 45 2.48 -5.99 11.76
CA VAL A 45 2.01 -4.85 10.97
C VAL A 45 2.59 -3.58 11.59
N LEU A 46 3.45 -2.89 10.84
CA LEU A 46 4.08 -1.65 11.31
C LEU A 46 3.24 -0.42 10.97
N SER A 47 2.59 -0.45 9.81
CA SER A 47 1.72 0.64 9.37
C SER A 47 0.59 0.09 8.53
N SER A 48 -0.59 0.69 8.66
CA SER A 48 -1.75 0.33 7.85
C SER A 48 -2.66 1.53 7.69
N ASN A 49 -3.14 1.75 6.47
CA ASN A 49 -4.10 2.79 6.15
C ASN A 49 -5.22 2.20 5.31
N ALA A 50 -6.43 2.22 5.88
CA ALA A 50 -7.65 1.67 5.30
C ALA A 50 -8.69 2.76 5.01
N ASN A 51 -8.24 3.95 4.61
CA ASN A 51 -9.10 5.09 4.33
C ASN A 51 -9.96 4.93 3.05
N ASN A 52 -9.74 3.88 2.25
CA ASN A 52 -10.46 3.60 1.01
C ASN A 52 -10.50 4.81 0.07
N MET A 53 -9.43 5.60 0.06
CA MET A 53 -9.29 6.78 -0.78
C MET A 53 -8.58 6.41 -2.08
N PRO A 54 -8.72 7.23 -3.15
CA PRO A 54 -7.96 7.04 -4.38
C PRO A 54 -6.46 7.30 -4.23
N GLN A 55 -6.04 7.86 -3.09
CA GLN A 55 -4.64 7.93 -2.65
C GLN A 55 -4.53 7.39 -1.23
N THR A 56 -3.46 6.66 -0.94
CA THR A 56 -3.16 6.15 0.40
C THR A 56 -1.68 6.34 0.69
N SER A 57 -1.37 6.56 1.97
CA SER A 57 -0.02 6.51 2.50
C SER A 57 0.03 5.58 3.71
N CYS A 58 0.96 4.66 3.65
CA CYS A 58 1.67 4.16 4.82
C CYS A 58 3.14 4.55 4.58
#